data_AF-A0A3A0DAD3-F1
#
_entry.id   AF-A0A3A0DAD3-F1
#
_cell.length_a   1.000
_cell.length_b   1.000
_cell.length_c   1.000
_cell.angle_alpha   90.00
_cell.angle_beta   90.00
_cell.angle_gamma   90.00
#
_symmetry.space_group_name_H-M   'P 1'
#
loop_
_entity.id
_entity.type
_entity.pdbx_description
1 polymer ?
#
loop_
_entity_poly.entity_id
_entity_poly.type
_entity_poly.pdbx_seq_one_letter_code
_entity_poly.pdbx_strand_id
1 'polypeptide(L)'
;MPNDGPRSGGNRPARGDWRGAAGAARPRPGGKVADAGKGHDWARHKTDDSTKLLWIFRAKVALGVVAIVGLFAAIVWMLPRPTTTPFISLVISEYQYPVAPNAWAYDDVENIRRLLAREGENRTGGEPLAVTDERQIHWRADKDEWLGNLRREVDKAANIKWYQTLGRGPGKGCVIIYLSGLGVVDDDGHACLLLPSLSENDSLFDPARRISMRELFDELFYDRDDQRERLPRDVLKLVVLDAGRIDQDWELGLPYNPFVESLKAIVESELPVTNLFVLNSNDAGQKAW
;
A
#
# COMPACT_ATOMS: atom_id res chain seq x y z
N MET A 1 -66.73 63.81 67.82
CA MET A 1 -68.21 63.79 67.89
C MET A 1 -68.74 63.89 66.47
N PRO A 2 -69.69 63.02 66.09
CA PRO A 2 -70.30 62.95 64.78
C PRO A 2 -71.45 63.96 64.67
N ASN A 3 -71.80 64.37 63.44
CA ASN A 3 -73.16 64.72 63.00
C ASN A 3 -73.04 65.18 61.54
N ASP A 4 -73.56 64.41 60.61
CA ASP A 4 -74.97 64.41 60.16
C ASP A 4 -75.25 65.60 59.23
N GLY A 5 -75.72 65.26 58.03
CA GLY A 5 -76.12 66.18 56.95
C GLY A 5 -77.36 67.04 57.29
N PRO A 6 -78.18 67.52 56.32
CA PRO A 6 -78.41 66.97 54.98
C PRO A 6 -78.66 67.99 53.83
N ARG A 7 -78.74 67.42 52.63
CA ARG A 7 -79.60 67.74 51.46
C ARG A 7 -80.30 69.10 51.37
N SER A 8 -80.12 69.78 50.23
CA SER A 8 -81.13 70.06 49.19
C SER A 8 -80.49 71.06 48.21
N GLY A 9 -80.66 70.98 46.90
CA GLY A 9 -81.91 71.18 46.17
C GLY A 9 -81.54 72.19 45.07
N GLY A 10 -81.69 71.77 43.81
CA GLY A 10 -81.04 72.41 42.66
C GLY A 10 -81.44 73.85 42.36
N ASN A 11 -80.67 74.49 41.49
CA ASN A 11 -81.18 75.63 40.73
C ASN A 11 -80.62 75.65 39.30
N ARG A 12 -81.56 75.85 38.37
CA ARG A 12 -81.38 75.99 36.92
C ARG A 12 -80.76 77.36 36.57
N PRO A 13 -80.24 77.53 35.34
CA PRO A 13 -79.30 78.59 35.01
C PRO A 13 -79.99 79.90 34.61
N ALA A 14 -79.35 81.02 34.94
CA ALA A 14 -79.66 82.34 34.40
C ALA A 14 -78.53 82.80 33.46
N ARG A 15 -78.97 83.28 32.29
CA ARG A 15 -78.17 83.91 31.22
C ARG A 15 -77.77 85.35 31.57
N GLY A 16 -76.77 85.86 30.86
CA GLY A 16 -76.41 87.29 30.79
C GLY A 16 -74.93 87.47 31.12
N ASP A 17 -73.98 87.24 30.20
CA ASP A 17 -73.58 88.10 29.06
C ASP A 17 -72.80 89.35 29.52
N TRP A 18 -72.04 89.96 28.61
CA TRP A 18 -71.28 91.24 28.68
C TRP A 18 -69.79 91.10 28.33
N ARG A 19 -69.51 91.22 27.01
CA ARG A 19 -68.39 91.96 26.36
C ARG A 19 -67.04 91.94 27.10
N GLY A 20 -65.92 91.50 26.53
CA GLY A 20 -65.50 91.50 25.14
C GLY A 20 -64.06 92.02 25.08
N ALA A 21 -63.18 91.32 24.37
CA ALA A 21 -61.95 91.89 23.82
C ALA A 21 -61.50 91.01 22.66
N ALA A 22 -62.05 91.29 21.48
CA ALA A 22 -61.55 90.80 20.22
C ALA A 22 -60.27 91.58 19.86
N GLY A 23 -59.15 90.86 19.77
CA GLY A 23 -57.92 91.33 19.14
C GLY A 23 -57.60 90.41 17.97
N ALA A 24 -58.02 90.80 16.77
CA ALA A 24 -57.76 90.07 15.53
C ALA A 24 -56.32 90.31 15.06
N ALA A 25 -55.57 89.23 14.81
CA ALA A 25 -54.41 89.23 13.92
C ALA A 25 -54.41 87.93 13.09
N ARG A 26 -54.23 88.10 11.78
CA ARG A 26 -54.44 87.15 10.69
C ARG A 26 -53.52 85.91 10.72
N PRO A 27 -53.93 84.79 10.10
CA PRO A 27 -53.16 83.55 10.05
C PRO A 27 -51.96 83.66 9.09
N ARG A 28 -50.78 83.19 9.55
CA ARG A 28 -49.65 82.81 8.69
C ARG A 28 -49.72 81.30 8.44
N PRO A 29 -49.45 80.80 7.23
CA PRO A 29 -49.60 79.39 6.91
C PRO A 29 -48.53 78.55 7.63
N GLY A 30 -48.97 77.72 8.57
CA GLY A 30 -48.37 76.41 8.82
C GLY A 30 -48.76 75.46 7.68
N GLY A 31 -48.05 74.38 7.40
CA GLY A 31 -46.96 73.79 8.14
C GLY A 31 -46.25 72.74 7.28
N LYS A 32 -45.05 72.36 7.72
CA LYS A 32 -44.38 71.15 7.27
C LYS A 32 -45.26 69.97 7.69
N VAL A 33 -45.78 69.24 6.71
CA VAL A 33 -46.32 67.90 6.93
C VAL A 33 -45.12 67.04 7.33
N ALA A 34 -45.00 66.78 8.63
CA ALA A 34 -44.18 65.70 9.12
C ALA A 34 -44.85 64.42 8.61
N ASP A 35 -44.21 63.77 7.65
CA ASP A 35 -44.63 62.49 7.12
C ASP A 35 -44.54 61.47 8.25
N ALA A 36 -45.67 61.25 8.92
CA ALA A 36 -45.86 60.22 9.93
C ALA A 36 -46.01 58.87 9.23
N GLY A 37 -44.96 58.45 8.54
CA GLY A 37 -44.82 57.14 7.92
C GLY A 37 -44.00 56.19 8.80
N LYS A 38 -44.33 56.05 10.09
CA LYS A 38 -43.82 54.94 10.91
C LYS A 38 -44.57 53.67 10.55
N GLY A 39 -44.36 53.21 9.31
CA GLY A 39 -44.72 51.87 8.87
C GLY A 39 -43.81 50.87 9.58
N HIS A 40 -44.43 50.00 10.38
CA HIS A 40 -43.89 48.82 11.06
C HIS A 40 -42.63 48.17 10.44
N ASP A 41 -41.48 48.44 11.06
CA ASP A 41 -40.17 47.88 10.69
C ASP A 41 -39.90 46.47 11.28
N TRP A 42 -40.82 45.93 12.10
CA TRP A 42 -40.67 44.61 12.73
C TRP A 42 -40.85 43.43 11.76
N ALA A 43 -41.40 43.67 10.57
CA ALA A 43 -41.60 42.65 9.55
C ALA A 43 -40.36 42.41 8.67
N ARG A 44 -39.45 43.39 8.57
CA ARG A 44 -38.26 43.31 7.70
C ARG A 44 -37.08 42.54 8.30
N HIS A 45 -37.00 42.42 9.62
CA HIS A 45 -35.94 41.62 10.27
C HIS A 45 -36.18 40.11 10.26
N LYS A 46 -37.41 39.63 10.03
CA LYS A 46 -37.68 38.18 10.00
C LYS A 46 -37.28 37.50 8.69
N THR A 47 -37.07 38.24 7.60
CA THR A 47 -36.74 37.69 6.29
C THR A 47 -35.24 37.56 6.02
N ASP A 48 -34.40 38.36 6.68
CA ASP A 48 -32.93 38.31 6.52
C ASP A 48 -32.27 37.24 7.41
N ASP A 49 -32.85 36.92 8.56
CA ASP A 49 -32.33 35.86 9.43
C ASP A 49 -32.59 34.47 8.85
N SER A 50 -33.70 34.27 8.12
CA SER A 50 -34.04 32.97 7.53
C SER A 50 -33.07 32.58 6.41
N THR A 51 -32.61 33.54 5.59
CA THR A 51 -31.64 33.29 4.51
C THR A 51 -30.24 32.98 5.06
N LYS A 52 -29.82 33.68 6.12
CA LYS A 52 -28.57 33.39 6.85
C LYS A 52 -28.59 32.03 7.54
N LEU A 53 -29.70 31.68 8.19
CA LEU A 53 -29.89 30.37 8.82
C LEU A 53 -29.87 29.24 7.78
N LEU A 54 -30.50 29.43 6.61
CA LEU A 54 -30.45 28.47 5.51
C LEU A 54 -29.03 28.32 4.93
N TRP A 55 -28.26 29.40 4.82
CA TRP A 55 -26.87 29.35 4.35
C TRP A 55 -25.95 28.61 5.33
N ILE A 56 -26.07 28.89 6.64
CA ILE A 56 -25.32 28.18 7.69
C ILE A 56 -25.71 26.70 7.72
N PHE A 57 -27.00 26.37 7.57
CA PHE A 57 -27.47 25.00 7.49
C PHE A 57 -26.86 24.27 6.29
N ARG A 58 -26.88 24.88 5.10
CA ARG A 58 -26.27 24.32 3.88
C ARG A 58 -24.76 24.12 4.03
N ALA A 59 -24.06 25.08 4.64
CA ALA A 59 -22.62 24.97 4.90
C ALA A 59 -22.29 23.82 5.88
N LYS A 60 -23.10 23.65 6.94
CA LYS A 60 -22.96 22.53 7.88
C LYS A 60 -23.24 21.18 7.22
N VAL A 61 -24.26 21.10 6.37
CA VAL A 61 -24.56 19.89 5.59
C VAL A 61 -23.42 19.58 4.63
N ALA A 62 -22.91 20.56 3.90
CA ALA A 62 -21.77 20.37 2.98
C ALA A 62 -20.51 19.89 3.72
N LEU A 63 -20.18 20.50 4.87
CA LEU A 63 -19.07 20.07 5.72
C LEU A 63 -19.27 18.64 6.24
N GLY A 64 -20.49 18.29 6.66
CA GLY A 64 -20.84 16.95 7.10
C GLY A 64 -20.66 15.91 5.98
N VAL A 65 -21.10 16.23 4.76
CA VAL A 65 -20.90 15.36 3.59
C VAL A 65 -19.41 15.18 3.28
N VAL A 66 -18.62 16.27 3.28
CA VAL A 66 -17.16 16.17 3.06
C VAL A 66 -16.50 15.34 4.15
N ALA A 67 -16.90 15.50 5.41
CA ALA A 67 -16.36 14.70 6.51
C ALA A 67 -16.71 13.21 6.37
N ILE A 68 -17.94 12.87 5.97
CA ILE A 68 -18.36 11.49 5.73
C ILE A 68 -17.61 10.87 4.55
N VAL A 69 -17.48 11.59 3.44
CA VAL A 69 -16.71 11.15 2.26
C VAL A 69 -15.24 10.97 2.60
N GLY A 70 -14.65 11.91 3.35
CA GLY A 70 -13.28 11.82 3.83
C GLY A 70 -13.05 10.64 4.76
N LEU A 71 -13.98 10.40 5.71
CA LEU A 71 -13.93 9.25 6.60
C LEU A 71 -14.09 7.93 5.82
N PHE A 72 -15.00 7.87 4.85
CA PHE A 72 -15.18 6.69 4.00
C PHE A 72 -13.92 6.42 3.17
N ALA A 73 -13.32 7.45 2.57
CA ALA A 73 -12.06 7.33 1.86
C ALA A 73 -10.92 6.87 2.77
N ALA A 74 -10.85 7.38 4.01
CA ALA A 74 -9.87 6.95 5.01
C ALA A 74 -10.08 5.49 5.41
N ILE A 75 -11.33 5.05 5.63
CA ILE A 75 -11.67 3.64 5.92
C ILE A 75 -11.28 2.76 4.74
N VAL A 76 -11.67 3.11 3.51
CA VAL A 76 -11.31 2.35 2.29
C VAL A 76 -9.79 2.30 2.07
N TRP A 77 -9.06 3.36 2.45
CA TRP A 77 -7.60 3.39 2.41
C TRP A 77 -6.96 2.56 3.51
N MET A 78 -7.59 2.47 4.69
CA MET A 78 -7.13 1.63 5.81
C MET A 78 -7.52 0.15 5.68
N LEU A 79 -8.54 -0.17 4.89
CA LEU A 79 -8.91 -1.56 4.64
C LEU A 79 -7.72 -2.29 4.00
N PRO A 80 -7.27 -3.43 4.57
CA PRO A 80 -6.14 -4.17 4.05
C PRO A 80 -6.48 -4.60 2.62
N ARG A 81 -5.74 -4.05 1.66
CA ARG A 81 -5.90 -4.47 0.28
C ARG A 81 -5.20 -5.80 0.07
N PRO A 82 -5.82 -6.73 -0.66
CA PRO A 82 -5.19 -7.97 -1.04
C PRO A 82 -3.91 -7.68 -1.84
N THR A 83 -2.74 -7.85 -1.23
CA THR A 83 -1.45 -7.74 -1.94
C THR A 83 -1.04 -9.13 -2.42
N THR A 84 -0.82 -9.25 -3.72
CA THR A 84 -0.23 -10.46 -4.29
C THR A 84 1.27 -10.44 -4.03
N THR A 85 1.77 -11.40 -3.26
CA THR A 85 3.21 -11.60 -3.08
C THR A 85 3.77 -12.24 -4.34
N PRO A 86 4.69 -11.58 -5.08
CA PRO A 86 5.32 -12.19 -6.24
C PRO A 86 6.19 -13.37 -5.78
N PHE A 87 6.01 -14.50 -6.45
CA PHE A 87 6.74 -15.72 -6.18
C PHE A 87 7.43 -16.16 -7.48
N ILE A 88 8.76 -16.08 -7.48
CA ILE A 88 9.59 -16.48 -8.61
C ILE A 88 10.25 -17.80 -8.22
N SER A 89 10.06 -18.85 -9.00
CA SER A 89 10.66 -20.16 -8.76
C SER A 89 11.65 -20.49 -9.87
N LEU A 90 12.87 -20.84 -9.47
CA LEU A 90 13.93 -21.34 -10.34
C LEU A 90 14.17 -22.80 -9.98
N VAL A 91 13.93 -23.69 -10.91
CA VAL A 91 14.08 -25.13 -10.68
C VAL A 91 15.01 -25.72 -11.73
N ILE A 92 16.07 -26.34 -11.25
CA ILE A 92 16.99 -27.14 -12.03
C ILE A 92 16.80 -28.60 -11.59
N SER A 93 16.07 -29.37 -12.40
CA SER A 93 15.66 -30.74 -12.08
C SER A 93 16.43 -31.83 -12.84
N GLU A 94 16.75 -31.55 -14.10
CA GLU A 94 17.26 -32.54 -15.05
C GLU A 94 18.79 -32.55 -15.06
N TYR A 95 19.38 -33.35 -14.18
CA TYR A 95 20.82 -33.62 -14.22
C TYR A 95 21.07 -34.92 -14.98
N GLN A 96 22.18 -34.96 -15.73
CA GLN A 96 22.66 -36.17 -16.38
C GLN A 96 23.67 -36.89 -15.48
N TYR A 97 23.78 -38.21 -15.64
CA TYR A 97 24.79 -39.04 -14.96
C TYR A 97 26.19 -38.39 -15.11
N PRO A 98 27.01 -38.36 -14.05
CA PRO A 98 26.87 -38.99 -12.73
C PRO A 98 25.93 -38.29 -11.74
N VAL A 99 25.45 -37.10 -12.06
CA VAL A 99 24.72 -36.28 -11.10
C VAL A 99 23.26 -36.73 -11.02
N ALA A 100 22.78 -37.03 -9.81
CA ALA A 100 21.40 -37.44 -9.59
C ALA A 100 20.41 -36.30 -9.92
N PRO A 101 19.26 -36.60 -10.54
CA PRO A 101 18.24 -35.61 -10.81
C PRO A 101 17.64 -35.05 -9.51
N ASN A 102 17.26 -33.78 -9.53
CA ASN A 102 16.62 -33.13 -8.40
C ASN A 102 15.10 -33.38 -8.44
N ALA A 103 14.71 -34.56 -7.94
CA ALA A 103 13.40 -35.16 -8.17
C ALA A 103 12.23 -34.48 -7.44
N TRP A 104 12.48 -33.78 -6.32
CA TRP A 104 11.41 -33.15 -5.50
C TRP A 104 11.23 -31.65 -5.74
N ALA A 105 12.09 -31.02 -6.53
CA ALA A 105 12.06 -29.58 -6.72
C ALA A 105 10.72 -29.05 -7.24
N TYR A 106 10.04 -29.80 -8.13
CA TYR A 106 8.72 -29.42 -8.62
C TYR A 106 7.63 -29.58 -7.56
N ASP A 107 7.69 -30.64 -6.76
CA ASP A 107 6.75 -30.87 -5.66
C ASP A 107 6.89 -29.78 -4.58
N ASP A 108 8.13 -29.35 -4.30
CA ASP A 108 8.41 -28.27 -3.36
C ASP A 108 7.82 -26.94 -3.83
N VAL A 109 8.01 -26.59 -5.10
CA VAL A 109 7.39 -25.39 -5.70
C VAL A 109 5.87 -25.45 -5.59
N GLU A 110 5.25 -26.58 -5.95
CA GLU A 110 3.80 -26.76 -5.88
C GLU A 110 3.28 -26.69 -4.44
N ASN A 111 4.02 -27.24 -3.47
CA ASN A 111 3.67 -27.16 -2.06
C ASN A 111 3.76 -25.72 -1.53
N ILE A 112 4.84 -24.99 -1.86
CA ILE A 112 4.98 -23.58 -1.50
C ILE A 112 3.86 -22.76 -2.13
N ARG A 113 3.54 -23.00 -3.40
CA ARG A 113 2.43 -22.34 -4.11
C ARG A 113 1.11 -22.55 -3.40
N ARG A 114 0.80 -23.77 -2.97
CA ARG A 114 -0.42 -24.09 -2.20
C ARG A 114 -0.45 -23.39 -0.84
N LEU A 115 0.70 -23.28 -0.17
CA LEU A 115 0.79 -22.57 1.12
C LEU A 115 0.53 -21.07 0.95
N LEU A 116 1.17 -20.46 -0.03
CA LEU A 116 0.94 -19.06 -0.38
C LEU A 116 -0.54 -18.86 -0.73
N ALA A 117 -1.13 -19.77 -1.52
CA ALA A 117 -2.55 -19.77 -1.88
C ALA A 117 -3.50 -19.75 -0.67
N ARG A 118 -3.26 -20.61 0.31
CA ARG A 118 -4.08 -20.68 1.52
C ARG A 118 -3.93 -19.45 2.42
N GLU A 119 -2.73 -18.87 2.52
CA GLU A 119 -2.54 -17.63 3.26
C GLU A 119 -3.32 -16.46 2.66
N GLY A 120 -3.40 -16.40 1.32
CA GLY A 120 -4.20 -15.41 0.62
C GLY A 120 -5.69 -15.53 0.94
N GLU A 121 -6.23 -16.76 0.94
CA GLU A 121 -7.64 -17.06 1.20
C GLU A 121 -8.07 -16.76 2.65
N ASN A 122 -7.25 -17.11 3.63
CA ASN A 122 -7.56 -16.89 5.06
C ASN A 122 -7.60 -15.40 5.46
N ARG A 123 -6.94 -14.51 4.70
CA ARG A 123 -6.90 -13.08 4.99
C ARG A 123 -8.11 -12.29 4.46
N THR A 124 -8.88 -12.82 3.50
CA THR A 124 -9.95 -12.06 2.82
C THR A 124 -11.37 -12.59 2.98
N GLY A 125 -11.60 -13.62 3.80
CA GLY A 125 -12.96 -13.96 4.23
C GLY A 125 -13.94 -14.23 3.08
N GLY A 126 -13.53 -15.01 2.07
CA GLY A 126 -14.46 -15.65 1.14
C GLY A 126 -14.20 -15.45 -0.36
N GLU A 127 -13.26 -14.60 -0.76
CA GLU A 127 -12.81 -14.52 -2.15
C GLU A 127 -11.32 -14.92 -2.20
N PRO A 128 -10.94 -15.96 -2.98
CA PRO A 128 -9.54 -16.30 -3.14
C PRO A 128 -8.84 -15.08 -3.74
N LEU A 129 -7.91 -14.49 -2.99
CA LEU A 129 -6.91 -13.60 -3.56
C LEU A 129 -6.38 -14.27 -4.83
N ALA A 130 -6.09 -13.52 -5.88
CA ALA A 130 -5.28 -14.04 -6.98
C ALA A 130 -3.89 -14.36 -6.40
N VAL A 131 -3.74 -15.56 -5.87
CA VAL A 131 -2.59 -15.88 -5.06
C VAL A 131 -1.43 -16.21 -5.95
N THR A 132 -0.34 -15.49 -5.75
CA THR A 132 0.94 -15.59 -6.45
C THR A 132 0.86 -15.31 -7.96
N ASP A 133 1.50 -14.22 -8.38
CA ASP A 133 1.98 -14.10 -9.77
C ASP A 133 3.20 -15.04 -9.87
N GLU A 134 2.90 -16.33 -10.03
CA GLU A 134 3.89 -17.40 -10.09
C GLU A 134 4.61 -17.35 -11.42
N ARG A 135 5.94 -17.35 -11.35
CA ARG A 135 6.81 -17.32 -12.52
C ARG A 135 7.86 -18.39 -12.36
N GLN A 136 7.58 -19.53 -12.99
CA GLN A 136 8.50 -20.65 -13.03
C GLN A 136 9.47 -20.50 -14.19
N ILE A 137 10.76 -20.56 -13.88
CA ILE A 137 11.84 -20.47 -14.86
C ILE A 137 12.53 -21.81 -14.92
N HIS A 138 12.23 -22.57 -15.97
CA HIS A 138 12.92 -23.81 -16.28
C HIS A 138 14.29 -23.49 -16.87
N TRP A 139 15.29 -24.30 -16.51
CA TRP A 139 16.59 -24.28 -17.19
C TRP A 139 16.44 -24.36 -18.71
N ARG A 140 17.26 -23.59 -19.43
CA ARG A 140 17.43 -23.67 -20.88
C ARG A 140 18.90 -23.83 -21.20
N ALA A 141 19.19 -24.44 -22.34
CA ALA A 141 20.56 -24.72 -22.75
C ALA A 141 21.48 -23.50 -22.77
N ASP A 142 20.93 -22.33 -23.11
CA ASP A 142 21.67 -21.08 -23.12
C ASP A 142 21.59 -20.38 -21.75
N LYS A 143 22.73 -20.29 -21.07
CA LYS A 143 22.90 -19.61 -19.78
C LYS A 143 22.48 -18.14 -19.84
N ASP A 144 22.88 -17.41 -20.88
CA ASP A 144 22.58 -15.99 -21.02
C ASP A 144 21.10 -15.76 -21.30
N GLU A 145 20.49 -16.63 -22.10
CA GLU A 145 19.05 -16.61 -22.32
C GLU A 145 18.28 -16.91 -21.01
N TRP A 146 18.74 -17.89 -20.23
CA TRP A 146 18.15 -18.26 -18.95
C TRP A 146 18.22 -17.11 -17.94
N LEU A 147 19.40 -16.47 -17.79
CA LEU A 147 19.58 -15.29 -16.96
C LEU A 147 18.77 -14.09 -17.47
N GLY A 148 18.66 -13.91 -18.79
CA GLY A 148 17.82 -12.87 -19.39
C GLY A 148 16.33 -13.07 -19.11
N ASN A 149 15.86 -14.32 -19.08
CA ASN A 149 14.49 -14.64 -18.67
C ASN A 149 14.26 -14.38 -17.19
N LEU A 150 15.22 -14.77 -16.34
CA LEU A 150 15.21 -14.45 -14.92
C LEU A 150 15.09 -12.96 -14.66
N ARG A 151 15.95 -12.16 -15.30
CA ARG A 151 15.91 -10.70 -15.20
C ARG A 151 14.54 -10.14 -15.56
N ARG A 152 13.97 -10.62 -16.66
CA ARG A 152 12.64 -10.18 -17.13
C ARG A 152 11.53 -10.50 -16.14
N GLU A 153 11.57 -11.66 -15.50
CA GLU A 153 10.60 -12.02 -14.46
C GLU A 153 10.79 -11.20 -13.18
N VAL A 154 12.02 -10.87 -12.79
CA VAL A 154 12.24 -9.92 -11.69
C VAL A 154 11.72 -8.53 -12.05
N ASP A 155 11.98 -8.03 -13.26
CA ASP A 155 11.52 -6.72 -13.72
C ASP A 155 10.00 -6.60 -13.75
N LYS A 156 9.33 -7.64 -14.23
CA LYS A 156 7.88 -7.71 -14.17
C LYS A 156 7.37 -7.73 -12.73
N ALA A 157 8.14 -8.25 -11.77
CA ALA A 157 7.76 -8.30 -10.35
C ALA A 157 7.96 -6.93 -9.69
N ALA A 158 9.01 -6.21 -10.08
CA ALA A 158 9.26 -4.83 -9.71
C ALA A 158 8.18 -3.86 -10.23
N ASN A 159 7.65 -4.13 -11.43
CA ASN A 159 6.69 -3.27 -12.12
C ASN A 159 5.21 -3.58 -11.84
N ILE A 160 4.89 -4.43 -10.86
CA ILE A 160 3.50 -4.74 -10.57
C ILE A 160 2.78 -3.49 -10.06
N LYS A 161 1.77 -3.07 -10.83
CA LYS A 161 1.02 -1.83 -10.74
C LYS A 161 0.54 -1.47 -9.32
N TRP A 162 0.28 -2.43 -8.44
CA TRP A 162 -0.15 -2.13 -7.07
C TRP A 162 0.93 -1.41 -6.25
N TYR A 163 2.22 -1.66 -6.50
CA TYR A 163 3.35 -1.00 -5.82
C TYR A 163 3.43 0.49 -6.17
N GLN A 164 3.17 0.83 -7.45
CA GLN A 164 3.24 2.21 -7.95
C GLN A 164 1.95 3.01 -7.72
N THR A 165 0.78 2.37 -7.73
CA THR A 165 -0.50 3.10 -7.89
C THR A 165 -1.31 3.29 -6.60
N LEU A 166 -1.05 2.53 -5.53
CA LEU A 166 -1.96 2.49 -4.37
C LEU A 166 -1.33 2.82 -3.01
N GLY A 167 -0.07 3.23 -2.99
CA GLY A 167 0.55 4.00 -1.90
C GLY A 167 0.67 3.26 -0.57
N ARG A 168 1.89 2.82 -0.23
CA ARG A 168 2.49 2.77 1.12
C ARG A 168 1.54 2.42 2.29
N GLY A 169 0.61 1.49 2.11
CA GLY A 169 -0.21 0.96 3.20
C GLY A 169 0.64 0.10 4.15
N PRO A 170 0.20 -0.09 5.41
CA PRO A 170 0.85 -1.01 6.33
C PRO A 170 0.73 -2.46 5.81
N GLY A 171 1.86 -3.14 5.64
CA GLY A 171 1.96 -4.46 5.00
C GLY A 171 2.78 -4.45 3.70
N LYS A 172 4.00 -3.89 3.77
CA LYS A 172 4.87 -3.68 2.61
C LYS A 172 5.19 -4.98 1.89
N GLY A 173 5.18 -4.91 0.56
CA GLY A 173 5.43 -6.01 -0.37
C GLY A 173 6.65 -6.86 -0.03
N CYS A 174 6.48 -8.17 -0.12
CA CYS A 174 7.56 -9.14 -0.15
C CYS A 174 7.66 -9.69 -1.58
N VAL A 175 8.88 -9.89 -2.07
CA VAL A 175 9.16 -10.74 -3.24
C VAL A 175 9.88 -11.97 -2.74
N ILE A 176 9.32 -13.14 -3.06
CA ILE A 176 9.91 -14.44 -2.70
C ILE A 176 10.54 -15.02 -3.96
N ILE A 177 11.82 -15.35 -3.88
CA ILE A 177 12.59 -16.03 -4.93
C ILE A 177 12.98 -17.39 -4.36
N TYR A 178 12.40 -18.46 -4.90
CA TYR A 178 12.76 -19.82 -4.56
C TYR A 178 13.71 -20.36 -5.61
N LEU A 179 14.83 -20.94 -5.18
CA LEU A 179 15.80 -21.56 -6.05
C LEU A 179 16.06 -22.98 -5.57
N SER A 180 15.83 -23.96 -6.44
CA SER A 180 16.21 -25.35 -6.21
C SER A 180 17.13 -25.83 -7.33
N GLY A 181 18.29 -26.32 -6.94
CA GLY A 181 19.35 -26.77 -7.84
C GLY A 181 20.47 -27.41 -7.02
N LEU A 182 21.58 -27.74 -7.65
CA LEU A 182 22.73 -28.31 -6.95
C LEU A 182 23.80 -27.24 -6.73
N GLY A 183 24.06 -26.92 -5.46
CA GLY A 183 25.12 -26.02 -5.03
C GLY A 183 26.46 -26.75 -5.04
N VAL A 184 27.45 -26.17 -5.71
CA VAL A 184 28.83 -26.66 -5.81
C VAL A 184 29.78 -25.47 -5.66
N VAL A 185 31.08 -25.72 -5.61
CA VAL A 185 32.08 -24.64 -5.73
C VAL A 185 32.84 -24.74 -7.04
N ASP A 186 33.32 -23.60 -7.52
CA ASP A 186 34.28 -23.57 -8.63
C ASP A 186 35.70 -23.88 -8.14
N ASP A 187 36.65 -23.82 -9.08
CA ASP A 187 38.06 -24.15 -8.84
C ASP A 187 38.74 -23.14 -7.89
N ASP A 188 38.16 -21.95 -7.75
CA ASP A 188 38.60 -20.88 -6.85
C ASP A 188 37.87 -20.92 -5.48
N GLY A 189 36.90 -21.82 -5.30
CA GLY A 189 36.12 -21.98 -4.08
C GLY A 189 34.88 -21.07 -3.98
N HIS A 190 34.47 -20.42 -5.06
CA HIS A 190 33.25 -19.61 -5.08
C HIS A 190 32.01 -20.48 -5.19
N ALA A 191 30.99 -20.17 -4.38
CA ALA A 191 29.70 -20.83 -4.44
C ALA A 191 29.07 -20.65 -5.83
N CYS A 192 28.66 -21.76 -6.41
CA CYS A 192 28.08 -21.87 -7.74
C CYS A 192 26.84 -22.75 -7.72
N LEU A 193 25.93 -22.52 -8.67
CA LEU A 193 24.91 -23.49 -9.05
C LEU A 193 25.37 -24.27 -10.25
N LEU A 194 25.20 -25.59 -10.16
CA LEU A 194 25.48 -26.51 -11.24
C LEU A 194 24.30 -26.52 -12.23
N LEU A 195 24.63 -26.31 -13.51
CA LEU A 195 23.71 -26.37 -14.63
C LEU A 195 23.69 -27.77 -15.28
N PRO A 196 22.54 -28.20 -15.82
CA PRO A 196 22.41 -29.42 -16.60
C PRO A 196 23.36 -29.48 -17.79
N SER A 197 23.69 -30.71 -18.18
CA SER A 197 24.45 -30.99 -19.40
C SER A 197 23.57 -30.74 -20.62
N LEU A 198 24.15 -30.21 -21.69
CA LEU A 198 23.46 -30.00 -22.97
C LEU A 198 23.79 -31.12 -23.96
N SER A 199 24.92 -31.79 -23.73
CA SER A 199 25.40 -32.94 -24.47
C SER A 199 25.99 -33.99 -23.52
N GLU A 200 25.99 -35.24 -23.96
CA GLU A 200 26.72 -36.34 -23.29
C GLU A 200 28.24 -36.12 -23.28
N ASN A 201 28.75 -35.26 -24.17
CA ASN A 201 30.17 -34.93 -24.25
C ASN A 201 30.57 -33.72 -23.39
N ASP A 202 29.61 -33.02 -22.76
CA ASP A 202 29.96 -31.88 -21.92
C ASP A 202 30.59 -32.36 -20.62
N SER A 203 31.78 -31.86 -20.33
CA SER A 203 32.45 -32.13 -19.06
C SER A 203 31.62 -31.54 -17.91
N LEU A 204 31.44 -32.29 -16.83
CA LEU A 204 30.87 -31.77 -15.57
C LEU A 204 31.72 -30.65 -14.95
N PHE A 205 33.00 -30.61 -15.33
CA PHE A 205 33.97 -29.62 -14.88
C PHE A 205 34.02 -28.40 -15.78
N ASP A 206 33.19 -28.33 -16.83
CA ASP A 206 33.12 -27.15 -17.69
C ASP A 206 32.63 -25.94 -16.88
N PRO A 207 33.41 -24.85 -16.77
CA PRO A 207 32.99 -23.62 -16.10
C PRO A 207 31.70 -23.02 -16.70
N ALA A 208 31.42 -23.25 -17.99
CA ALA A 208 30.19 -22.78 -18.64
C ALA A 208 28.92 -23.40 -18.03
N ARG A 209 29.06 -24.55 -17.34
CA ARG A 209 27.97 -25.24 -16.64
C ARG A 209 27.81 -24.79 -15.19
N ARG A 210 28.45 -23.69 -14.80
CA ARG A 210 28.36 -23.13 -13.47
C ARG A 210 27.89 -21.68 -13.56
N ILE A 211 27.02 -21.30 -12.63
CA ILE A 211 26.65 -19.90 -12.41
C ILE A 211 27.07 -19.57 -10.99
N SER A 212 28.01 -18.64 -10.84
CA SER A 212 28.39 -18.21 -9.50
C SER A 212 27.19 -17.57 -8.79
N MET A 213 27.08 -17.79 -7.48
CA MET A 213 26.01 -17.17 -6.69
C MET A 213 26.10 -15.65 -6.74
N ARG A 214 27.31 -15.09 -6.82
CA ARG A 214 27.54 -13.67 -7.06
C ARG A 214 26.90 -13.19 -8.37
N GLU A 215 27.23 -13.86 -9.48
CA GLU A 215 26.64 -13.55 -10.78
C GLU A 215 25.12 -13.65 -10.73
N LEU A 216 24.57 -14.70 -10.13
CA LEU A 216 23.13 -14.86 -9.99
C LEU A 216 22.50 -13.73 -9.17
N PHE A 217 23.09 -13.36 -8.04
CA PHE A 217 22.59 -12.27 -7.21
C PHE A 217 22.67 -10.91 -7.92
N ASP A 218 23.71 -10.70 -8.71
CA ASP A 218 23.84 -9.50 -9.54
C ASP A 218 22.71 -9.42 -10.58
N GLU A 219 22.37 -10.54 -11.21
CA GLU A 219 21.26 -10.66 -12.15
C GLU A 219 19.90 -10.42 -11.48
N LEU A 220 19.71 -10.93 -10.25
CA LEU A 220 18.48 -10.80 -9.47
C LEU A 220 18.28 -9.38 -8.93
N PHE A 221 19.34 -8.74 -8.44
CA PHE A 221 19.18 -7.57 -7.58
C PHE A 221 19.79 -6.29 -8.13
N TYR A 222 20.67 -6.35 -9.13
CA TYR A 222 21.29 -5.14 -9.68
C TYR A 222 20.92 -4.90 -11.14
N ASP A 223 20.90 -3.63 -11.50
CA ASP A 223 20.93 -3.23 -12.90
C ASP A 223 22.36 -3.20 -13.44
N ARG A 224 22.58 -3.82 -14.60
CA ARG A 224 23.92 -3.87 -15.21
C ARG A 224 24.39 -2.49 -15.64
N ASP A 225 23.47 -1.61 -16.04
CA ASP A 225 23.80 -0.32 -16.63
C ASP A 225 24.15 0.74 -15.58
N ASP A 226 23.49 0.72 -14.41
CA ASP A 226 23.65 1.76 -13.39
C ASP A 226 23.95 1.28 -11.97
N GLN A 227 24.11 -0.04 -11.77
CA GLN A 227 24.42 -0.67 -10.48
C GLN A 227 23.42 -0.32 -9.36
N ARG A 228 22.21 0.08 -9.71
CA ARG A 228 21.14 0.30 -8.74
C ARG A 228 20.39 -0.98 -8.44
N GLU A 229 19.80 -1.02 -7.25
CA GLU A 229 18.91 -2.13 -6.88
C GLU A 229 17.71 -2.18 -7.85
N ARG A 230 17.55 -3.31 -8.55
CA ARG A 230 16.47 -3.59 -9.50
C ARG A 230 15.11 -3.59 -8.81
N LEU A 231 15.07 -4.13 -7.59
CA LEU A 231 13.89 -4.13 -6.74
C LEU A 231 13.88 -2.91 -5.80
N PRO A 232 12.72 -2.29 -5.54
CA PRO A 232 12.66 -1.13 -4.66
C PRO A 232 13.21 -1.41 -3.25
N ARG A 233 13.84 -0.40 -2.65
CA ARG A 233 14.51 -0.53 -1.34
C ARG A 233 13.57 -0.83 -0.18
N ASP A 234 12.30 -0.43 -0.25
CA ASP A 234 11.29 -0.67 0.80
C ASP A 234 10.52 -1.99 0.64
N VAL A 235 10.84 -2.78 -0.39
CA VAL A 235 10.33 -4.15 -0.60
C VAL A 235 11.22 -5.14 0.14
N LEU A 236 10.60 -6.06 0.88
CA LEU A 236 11.29 -7.19 1.49
C LEU A 236 11.61 -8.23 0.42
N LYS A 237 12.85 -8.73 0.40
CA LYS A 237 13.33 -9.69 -0.59
C LYS A 237 13.72 -10.94 0.16
N LEU A 238 13.03 -12.04 -0.08
CA LEU A 238 13.35 -13.33 0.51
C LEU A 238 13.85 -14.26 -0.58
N VAL A 239 15.11 -14.68 -0.49
CA VAL A 239 15.66 -15.76 -1.31
C VAL A 239 15.63 -17.03 -0.48
N VAL A 240 14.96 -18.06 -0.97
CA VAL A 240 14.96 -19.40 -0.41
C VAL A 240 15.82 -20.27 -1.31
N LEU A 241 16.95 -20.75 -0.78
CA LEU A 241 17.92 -21.57 -1.48
C LEU A 241 17.78 -23.01 -1.01
N ASP A 242 17.35 -23.87 -1.91
CA ASP A 242 17.38 -25.32 -1.78
C ASP A 242 18.50 -25.87 -2.68
N ALA A 243 19.74 -25.60 -2.28
CA ALA A 243 20.93 -25.91 -3.07
C ALA A 243 21.94 -26.83 -2.37
N GLY A 244 21.92 -26.93 -1.05
CA GLY A 244 22.91 -27.72 -0.28
C GLY A 244 22.62 -29.22 -0.21
N ARG A 245 22.30 -29.83 -1.36
CA ARG A 245 22.00 -31.26 -1.48
C ARG A 245 23.25 -32.13 -1.71
N ILE A 246 24.42 -31.52 -1.93
CA ILE A 246 25.71 -32.20 -2.09
C ILE A 246 26.59 -31.85 -0.89
N ASP A 247 26.97 -32.86 -0.10
CA ASP A 247 27.94 -32.74 0.99
C ASP A 247 29.35 -33.16 0.52
N GLN A 248 29.41 -34.34 -0.10
CA GLN A 248 30.57 -34.89 -0.79
C GLN A 248 30.09 -35.67 -2.01
N ASP A 249 30.86 -35.61 -3.10
CA ASP A 249 30.61 -36.35 -4.33
C ASP A 249 31.94 -36.62 -5.05
N TRP A 250 32.36 -37.88 -5.02
CA TRP A 250 33.63 -38.31 -5.62
C TRP A 250 33.58 -38.31 -7.16
N GLU A 251 32.40 -38.50 -7.75
CA GLU A 251 32.22 -38.44 -9.21
C GLU A 251 32.36 -36.98 -9.71
N LEU A 252 32.02 -36.02 -8.85
CA LEU A 252 32.28 -34.59 -9.05
C LEU A 252 33.66 -34.11 -8.55
N GLY A 253 34.49 -35.01 -8.00
CA GLY A 253 35.79 -34.62 -7.44
C GLY A 253 35.68 -33.70 -6.21
N LEU A 254 34.56 -33.74 -5.49
CA LEU A 254 34.26 -32.95 -4.31
C LEU A 254 34.35 -33.83 -3.06
N PRO A 255 35.53 -33.98 -2.43
CA PRO A 255 35.65 -34.72 -1.16
C PRO A 255 34.91 -34.01 -0.02
N TYR A 256 34.68 -32.71 -0.17
CA TYR A 256 33.90 -31.85 0.71
C TYR A 256 33.41 -30.66 -0.12
N ASN A 257 32.16 -30.26 0.07
CA ASN A 257 31.54 -29.17 -0.66
C ASN A 257 31.40 -27.91 0.21
N PRO A 258 32.30 -26.92 0.13
CA PRO A 258 32.26 -25.68 0.92
C PRO A 258 31.23 -24.65 0.41
N PHE A 259 30.21 -25.10 -0.33
CA PHE A 259 29.21 -24.22 -0.94
C PHE A 259 28.53 -23.31 0.08
N VAL A 260 28.11 -23.83 1.23
CA VAL A 260 27.36 -23.07 2.24
C VAL A 260 28.23 -22.01 2.90
N GLU A 261 29.49 -22.36 3.20
CA GLU A 261 30.49 -21.47 3.77
C GLU A 261 30.81 -20.31 2.81
N SER A 262 31.01 -20.63 1.53
CA SER A 262 31.26 -19.65 0.48
C SER A 262 30.02 -18.77 0.21
N LEU A 263 28.82 -19.34 0.22
CA LEU A 263 27.56 -18.60 0.11
C LEU A 263 27.39 -17.59 1.25
N LYS A 264 27.67 -17.99 2.50
CA LYS A 264 27.62 -17.08 3.66
C LYS A 264 28.57 -15.90 3.48
N ALA A 265 29.81 -16.15 3.04
CA ALA A 265 30.76 -15.08 2.78
C ALA A 265 30.22 -14.08 1.74
N ILE A 266 29.59 -14.57 0.66
CA ILE A 266 28.96 -13.72 -0.36
C ILE A 266 27.83 -12.88 0.25
N VAL A 267 26.94 -13.48 1.03
CA VAL A 267 25.79 -12.77 1.61
C VAL A 267 26.23 -11.72 2.64
N GLU A 268 27.22 -12.03 3.48
CA GLU A 268 27.64 -11.15 4.58
C GLU A 268 28.56 -10.01 4.15
N SER A 269 29.47 -10.26 3.21
CA SER A 269 30.55 -9.31 2.88
C SER A 269 30.39 -8.62 1.53
N GLU A 270 29.54 -9.15 0.66
CA GLU A 270 29.60 -8.90 -0.78
C GLU A 270 28.27 -8.45 -1.40
N LEU A 271 27.14 -8.61 -0.69
CA LEU A 271 25.79 -8.25 -1.15
C LEU A 271 25.16 -7.12 -0.35
N PRO A 272 25.38 -5.84 -0.69
CA PRO A 272 24.75 -4.70 -0.03
C PRO A 272 23.30 -4.45 -0.52
N VAL A 273 22.46 -5.49 -0.60
CA VAL A 273 21.06 -5.38 -1.06
C VAL A 273 20.15 -5.01 0.12
N THR A 274 19.36 -3.94 -0.03
CA THR A 274 18.49 -3.46 1.06
C THR A 274 17.33 -4.43 1.29
N ASN A 275 17.04 -4.78 2.55
CA ASN A 275 15.94 -5.68 2.93
C ASN A 275 16.00 -7.07 2.27
N LEU A 276 17.21 -7.58 2.02
CA LEU A 276 17.44 -8.95 1.56
C LEU A 276 17.58 -9.91 2.75
N PHE A 277 16.87 -11.03 2.66
CA PHE A 277 16.99 -12.17 3.54
C PHE A 277 17.27 -13.41 2.68
N VAL A 278 18.27 -14.20 3.08
CA VAL A 278 18.60 -15.46 2.41
C VAL A 278 18.36 -16.59 3.41
N LEU A 279 17.46 -17.50 3.05
CA LEU A 279 17.14 -18.72 3.77
C LEU A 279 17.73 -19.90 3.00
N ASN A 280 18.80 -20.50 3.50
CA ASN A 280 19.39 -21.69 2.90
C ASN A 280 18.82 -22.97 3.55
N SER A 281 18.69 -24.05 2.77
CA SER A 281 18.07 -25.31 3.23
C SER A 281 18.90 -26.07 4.27
N ASN A 282 20.19 -25.76 4.39
CA ASN A 282 21.13 -26.38 5.31
C ASN A 282 22.16 -25.36 5.84
N ASP A 283 22.82 -25.72 6.95
CA ASP A 283 24.00 -25.01 7.45
C ASP A 283 25.31 -25.73 7.04
N ALA A 284 26.45 -25.09 7.29
CA ALA A 284 27.80 -25.64 7.12
C ALA A 284 27.92 -27.02 7.80
N GLY A 285 28.40 -28.02 7.04
CA GLY A 285 28.51 -29.41 7.50
C GLY A 285 27.18 -30.16 7.65
N GLN A 286 26.07 -29.61 7.15
CA GLN A 286 24.78 -30.29 7.07
C GLN A 286 24.40 -30.54 5.61
N LYS A 287 23.52 -31.52 5.37
CA LYS A 287 22.97 -31.84 4.05
C LYS A 287 21.46 -31.65 4.03
N ALA A 288 20.94 -31.00 3.00
CA ALA A 288 19.51 -30.96 2.70
C ALA A 288 19.09 -32.26 1.96
N TRP A 289 17.92 -32.80 2.31
CA TRP A 289 17.38 -34.07 1.79
C TRP A 289 16.17 -33.82 0.89
#